data_AF-A0A3D0H8Q9-F1
#
_entry.id   AF-A0A3D0H8Q9-F1
#
_cell.length_a   1.000
_cell.length_b   1.000
_cell.length_c   1.000
_cell.angle_alpha   90.00
_cell.angle_beta   90.00
_cell.angle_gamma   90.00
#
_symmetry.space_group_name_H-M   'P 1'
#
loop_
_entity.id
_entity.type
_entity.pdbx_description
1 polymer ?
#
loop_
_entity_poly.entity_id
_entity_poly.type
_entity_poly.pdbx_seq_one_letter_code
_entity_poly.pdbx_strand_id
1 'polypeptide(L)'
;MTRQISRAHSLRKQLIGSFSLLPPLLLAFGIFVCCAQPAHAAQVTLAWDPNSQPEVTGYKIYWGVKSGSYSNHVDVGKLTTCTLAGLASGTTYYFVATCYTSTGAESGYSNQVSTTTAADTRTKTTLTVNPGWVIEDTADFNADGKIDILWRNTTTGENVVWYMNGAELLGSDPLITVTDLNWKMVAKGDFNSDGKPDILWRNKSNGANVVWYMDGVERIGMANVDPVPDLTWSVVGTGDFNGDGKIDILW
;
A
#
# COMPACT_ATOMS: atom_id res chain seq x y z
N MET A 1 -49.09 -27.20 -16.11
CA MET A 1 -48.71 -27.33 -14.68
C MET A 1 -47.23 -27.03 -14.57
N THR A 2 -46.86 -25.84 -14.12
CA THR A 2 -45.44 -25.51 -13.90
C THR A 2 -45.02 -26.22 -12.62
N ARG A 3 -44.24 -27.31 -12.74
CA ARG A 3 -43.64 -27.97 -11.57
C ARG A 3 -42.73 -26.96 -10.88
N GLN A 4 -43.00 -26.65 -9.62
CA GLN A 4 -42.09 -25.85 -8.81
C GLN A 4 -40.80 -26.62 -8.60
N ILE A 5 -39.66 -25.95 -8.80
CA ILE A 5 -38.34 -26.49 -8.52
C ILE A 5 -38.19 -26.61 -7.00
N SER A 6 -37.68 -27.75 -6.54
CA SER A 6 -37.44 -27.97 -5.12
C SER A 6 -36.40 -26.99 -4.56
N ARG A 7 -36.58 -26.59 -3.30
CA ARG A 7 -35.64 -25.73 -2.57
C ARG A 7 -34.23 -26.35 -2.58
N ALA A 8 -33.20 -25.52 -2.66
CA ALA A 8 -31.82 -25.99 -2.51
C ALA A 8 -31.59 -26.66 -1.14
N HIS A 9 -30.68 -27.65 -1.11
CA HIS A 9 -30.31 -28.42 0.07
C HIS A 9 -29.56 -27.60 1.13
N SER A 10 -29.36 -28.22 2.29
CA SER A 10 -28.83 -27.54 3.47
C SER A 10 -27.38 -27.07 3.27
N LEU A 11 -27.14 -25.77 3.47
CA LEU A 11 -25.80 -25.20 3.46
C LEU A 11 -25.03 -25.55 4.75
N ARG A 12 -23.73 -25.80 4.60
CA ARG A 12 -22.76 -25.98 5.68
C ARG A 12 -21.57 -25.05 5.48
N LYS A 13 -20.94 -24.63 6.58
CA LYS A 13 -19.76 -23.75 6.59
C LYS A 13 -18.51 -24.50 7.08
N GLN A 14 -17.36 -24.19 6.49
CA GLN A 14 -16.04 -24.50 7.06
C GLN A 14 -15.24 -23.20 7.19
N LEU A 15 -14.78 -22.88 8.40
CA LEU A 15 -13.81 -21.80 8.62
C LEU A 15 -12.41 -22.36 8.40
N ILE A 16 -11.63 -21.71 7.54
CA ILE A 16 -10.18 -21.87 7.48
C ILE A 16 -9.60 -20.54 7.96
N GLY A 17 -8.97 -20.55 9.15
CA GLY A 17 -8.41 -19.36 9.78
C GLY A 17 -7.26 -18.75 8.98
N SER A 18 -7.12 -17.43 9.07
CA SER A 18 -6.00 -16.68 8.50
C SER A 18 -4.71 -16.96 9.29
N PHE A 19 -3.65 -17.39 8.60
CA PHE A 19 -2.30 -17.51 9.16
C PHE A 19 -1.73 -16.13 9.49
N SER A 20 -1.33 -15.91 10.75
CA SER A 20 -0.60 -14.73 11.20
C SER A 20 0.85 -15.12 11.47
N LEU A 21 1.78 -14.65 10.62
CA LEU A 21 3.22 -14.67 10.93
C LEU A 21 3.50 -13.56 11.95
N LEU A 22 3.94 -13.92 13.16
CA LEU A 22 4.43 -12.96 14.15
C LEU A 22 5.67 -12.25 13.60
N PRO A 23 5.74 -10.90 13.55
CA PRO A 23 6.98 -10.22 13.23
C PRO A 23 7.96 -10.34 14.43
N PRO A 24 9.27 -10.54 14.18
CA PRO A 24 10.27 -10.62 15.23
C PRO A 24 10.47 -9.26 15.92
N LEU A 25 10.69 -9.32 17.22
CA LEU A 25 10.99 -8.21 18.11
C LEU A 25 12.32 -7.54 17.68
N LEU A 26 12.29 -6.26 17.27
CA LEU A 26 13.51 -5.49 17.00
C LEU A 26 13.60 -4.27 17.94
N LEU A 27 14.72 -4.20 18.64
CA LEU A 27 15.09 -3.14 19.59
C LEU A 27 15.42 -1.84 18.84
N ALA A 28 14.83 -0.74 19.29
CA ALA A 28 15.32 0.65 19.21
C ALA A 28 15.97 1.14 17.91
N PHE A 29 15.16 1.56 16.94
CA PHE A 29 15.12 2.90 16.33
C PHE A 29 13.83 2.88 15.50
N GLY A 30 12.95 3.88 15.66
CA GLY A 30 11.61 3.85 15.09
C GLY A 30 11.63 3.82 13.57
N ILE A 31 11.60 2.61 12.98
CA ILE A 31 11.70 2.34 11.55
C ILE A 31 10.37 1.73 11.08
N PHE A 32 9.82 2.33 10.03
CA PHE A 32 8.62 1.88 9.36
C PHE A 32 9.03 0.80 8.33
N VAL A 33 8.94 -0.48 8.72
CA VAL A 33 9.01 -1.57 7.74
C VAL A 33 7.63 -1.70 7.11
N CYS A 34 7.44 -1.12 5.92
CA CYS A 34 6.27 -1.42 5.11
C CYS A 34 6.50 -2.79 4.45
N CYS A 35 6.31 -3.87 5.20
CA CYS A 35 6.13 -5.16 4.56
C CYS A 35 4.80 -5.06 3.81
N ALA A 36 4.82 -5.12 2.47
CA ALA A 36 3.60 -5.22 1.66
C ALA A 36 2.89 -6.51 2.06
N GLN A 37 2.02 -6.43 3.06
CA GLN A 37 1.19 -7.55 3.45
C GLN A 37 0.24 -7.81 2.28
N PRO A 38 0.07 -9.06 1.81
CA PRO A 38 -1.00 -9.35 0.88
C PRO A 38 -2.29 -8.81 1.49
N ALA A 39 -3.09 -8.08 0.69
CA ALA A 39 -4.36 -7.53 1.16
C ALA A 39 -5.20 -8.70 1.70
N HIS A 40 -5.23 -8.86 3.03
CA HIS A 40 -5.87 -9.99 3.69
C HIS A 40 -7.38 -9.78 3.67
N ALA A 41 -7.99 -10.02 2.52
CA ALA A 41 -9.43 -10.20 2.47
C ALA A 41 -9.80 -11.53 3.14
N ALA A 42 -10.80 -11.51 4.03
CA ALA A 42 -11.29 -12.73 4.63
C ALA A 42 -11.94 -13.62 3.56
N GLN A 43 -11.80 -14.94 3.71
CA GLN A 43 -12.42 -15.92 2.84
C GLN A 43 -13.33 -16.86 3.61
N VAL A 44 -14.43 -17.29 2.99
CA VAL A 44 -15.39 -18.24 3.56
C VAL A 44 -15.64 -19.35 2.54
N THR A 45 -15.43 -20.60 2.97
CA THR A 45 -15.77 -21.78 2.15
C THR A 45 -17.12 -22.34 2.59
N LEU A 46 -18.02 -22.46 1.61
CA LEU A 46 -19.35 -23.04 1.75
C LEU A 46 -19.40 -24.37 1.03
N ALA A 47 -20.16 -25.32 1.58
CA ALA A 47 -20.42 -26.62 0.99
C ALA A 47 -21.89 -27.02 1.21
N TRP A 48 -22.48 -27.77 0.28
CA TRP A 48 -23.84 -28.28 0.38
C TRP A 48 -23.97 -29.64 -0.28
N ASP A 49 -25.04 -30.35 0.07
CA ASP A 49 -25.36 -31.63 -0.57
C ASP A 49 -25.98 -31.37 -1.95
N PRO A 50 -25.59 -32.12 -3.00
CA PRO A 50 -26.21 -31.99 -4.31
C PRO A 50 -27.71 -32.32 -4.25
N ASN A 51 -28.53 -31.55 -4.96
CA ASN A 51 -29.94 -31.85 -5.21
C ASN A 51 -30.02 -32.96 -6.28
N SER A 52 -30.78 -34.02 -5.98
CA SER A 52 -30.90 -35.22 -6.82
C SER A 52 -31.93 -35.09 -7.95
N GLN A 53 -32.65 -33.97 -8.01
CA GLN A 53 -33.59 -33.69 -9.08
C GLN A 53 -32.85 -33.51 -10.43
N PRO A 54 -33.21 -34.24 -11.49
CA PRO A 54 -32.48 -34.25 -12.76
C PRO A 54 -32.56 -32.92 -13.52
N GLU A 55 -33.55 -32.07 -13.23
CA GLU A 55 -33.70 -30.76 -13.84
C GLU A 55 -32.70 -29.71 -13.32
N VAL A 56 -32.05 -29.96 -12.19
CA VAL A 56 -31.09 -29.02 -11.59
C VAL A 56 -29.78 -29.01 -12.39
N THR A 57 -29.46 -27.86 -12.97
CA THR A 57 -28.27 -27.67 -13.80
C THR A 57 -27.17 -26.87 -13.13
N GLY A 58 -27.47 -26.18 -12.02
CA GLY A 58 -26.47 -25.49 -11.22
C GLY A 58 -27.03 -24.80 -9.98
N TYR A 59 -26.16 -24.05 -9.31
CA TYR A 59 -26.44 -23.34 -8.06
C TYR A 59 -25.96 -21.89 -8.12
N LYS A 60 -26.67 -21.03 -7.40
CA LYS A 60 -26.19 -19.68 -7.06
C LYS A 60 -26.12 -19.52 -5.56
N ILE A 61 -25.09 -18.83 -5.10
CA ILE A 61 -24.89 -18.49 -3.70
C ILE A 61 -25.17 -17.01 -3.54
N TYR A 62 -26.01 -16.66 -2.56
CA TYR A 62 -26.38 -15.30 -2.23
C TYR A 62 -25.90 -14.96 -0.83
N TRP A 63 -25.43 -13.73 -0.61
CA TRP A 63 -25.02 -13.28 0.72
C TRP A 63 -25.25 -11.79 1.00
N GLY A 64 -25.29 -11.47 2.29
CA GLY A 64 -25.38 -10.10 2.79
C GLY A 64 -24.98 -10.00 4.26
N VAL A 65 -24.91 -8.77 4.77
CA VAL A 65 -24.52 -8.47 6.15
C VAL A 65 -25.70 -8.40 7.12
N LYS A 66 -26.92 -8.56 6.60
CA LYS A 66 -28.16 -8.57 7.39
C LYS A 66 -28.94 -9.83 7.09
N SER A 67 -29.44 -10.48 8.14
CA SER A 67 -30.24 -11.68 7.97
C SER A 67 -31.49 -11.39 7.11
N GLY A 68 -31.76 -12.28 6.14
CA GLY A 68 -32.89 -12.15 5.21
C GLY A 68 -32.69 -11.11 4.11
N SER A 69 -31.52 -10.47 3.99
CA SER A 69 -31.21 -9.51 2.95
C SER A 69 -29.89 -9.86 2.27
N TYR A 70 -29.98 -10.37 1.03
CA TYR A 70 -28.84 -10.86 0.27
C TYR A 70 -28.67 -10.03 -1.00
N SER A 71 -27.78 -9.03 -0.95
CA SER A 71 -27.54 -8.11 -2.06
C SER A 71 -26.47 -8.60 -3.05
N ASN A 72 -25.67 -9.59 -2.64
CA ASN A 72 -24.58 -10.13 -3.45
C ASN A 72 -24.88 -11.57 -3.85
N HIS A 73 -24.40 -11.99 -5.01
CA HIS A 73 -24.50 -13.37 -5.46
C HIS A 73 -23.36 -13.80 -6.37
N VAL A 74 -23.16 -15.12 -6.49
CA VAL A 74 -22.24 -15.74 -7.44
C VAL A 74 -22.86 -17.02 -7.98
N ASP A 75 -22.72 -17.24 -9.29
CA ASP A 75 -23.05 -18.51 -9.94
C ASP A 75 -21.86 -19.46 -9.83
N VAL A 76 -22.11 -20.63 -9.26
CA VAL A 76 -21.09 -21.65 -9.01
C VAL A 76 -21.27 -22.88 -9.92
N GLY A 77 -22.23 -22.83 -10.86
CA GLY A 77 -22.53 -23.92 -11.76
C GLY A 77 -22.89 -25.20 -11.00
N LYS A 78 -22.33 -26.34 -11.42
CA LYS A 78 -22.57 -27.66 -10.81
C LYS A 78 -21.72 -27.94 -9.58
N LEU A 79 -20.91 -26.99 -9.12
CA LEU A 79 -20.12 -27.17 -7.91
C LEU A 79 -21.06 -27.35 -6.71
N THR A 80 -20.59 -28.11 -5.71
CA THR A 80 -21.23 -28.27 -4.41
C THR A 80 -20.42 -27.63 -3.29
N THR A 81 -19.38 -26.87 -3.67
CA THR A 81 -18.51 -26.12 -2.80
C THR A 81 -18.13 -24.79 -3.46
N CYS A 82 -17.93 -23.74 -2.67
CA CYS A 82 -17.40 -22.47 -3.18
C CYS A 82 -16.61 -21.73 -2.09
N THR A 83 -15.54 -21.05 -2.49
CA THR A 83 -14.78 -20.14 -1.61
C THR A 83 -15.03 -18.70 -2.04
N LEU A 84 -15.66 -17.93 -1.16
CA LEU A 84 -15.89 -16.50 -1.33
C LEU A 84 -14.72 -15.75 -0.71
N ALA A 85 -13.91 -15.07 -1.53
CA ALA A 85 -12.86 -14.16 -1.09
C ALA A 85 -13.37 -12.70 -1.11
N GLY A 86 -12.59 -11.76 -0.59
CA GLY A 86 -12.98 -10.34 -0.63
C GLY A 86 -13.92 -9.90 0.49
N LEU A 87 -14.19 -10.73 1.49
CA LEU A 87 -15.12 -10.39 2.57
C LEU A 87 -14.45 -9.48 3.60
N ALA A 88 -15.21 -8.50 4.09
CA ALA A 88 -14.73 -7.60 5.13
C ALA A 88 -14.47 -8.38 6.42
N SER A 89 -13.30 -8.18 7.03
CA SER A 89 -12.92 -8.79 8.31
C SER A 89 -13.82 -8.32 9.46
N GLY A 90 -13.98 -9.16 10.49
CA GLY A 90 -14.84 -8.88 11.66
C GLY A 90 -16.33 -8.69 11.36
N THR A 91 -16.77 -9.00 10.14
CA THR A 91 -18.14 -8.75 9.69
C THR A 91 -18.92 -10.06 9.67
N THR A 92 -20.14 -10.03 10.21
CA THR A 92 -21.07 -11.17 10.13
C THR A 92 -21.76 -11.18 8.78
N TYR A 93 -21.54 -12.26 8.03
CA TYR A 93 -22.21 -12.52 6.76
C TYR A 93 -23.22 -13.65 6.90
N TYR A 94 -24.29 -13.55 6.12
CA TYR A 94 -25.36 -14.52 6.01
C TYR A 94 -25.45 -15.02 4.57
N PHE A 95 -25.51 -16.34 4.39
CA PHE A 95 -25.45 -17.02 3.09
C PHE A 95 -26.67 -17.92 2.89
N VAL A 96 -27.19 -17.93 1.67
CA VAL A 96 -28.22 -18.86 1.18
C VAL A 96 -27.85 -19.35 -0.22
N ALA A 97 -28.36 -20.51 -0.62
CA ALA A 97 -28.20 -21.06 -1.96
C ALA A 97 -29.55 -21.16 -2.67
N THR A 98 -29.55 -21.01 -3.99
CA THR A 98 -30.63 -21.47 -4.87
C THR A 98 -30.08 -22.53 -5.82
N CYS A 99 -30.97 -23.36 -6.35
CA CYS A 99 -30.66 -24.19 -7.51
C CYS A 99 -31.45 -23.68 -8.71
N TYR A 100 -30.92 -23.89 -9.91
CA TYR A 100 -31.56 -23.48 -11.15
C TYR A 100 -31.54 -24.59 -12.20
N THR A 101 -32.46 -24.47 -13.16
CA THR A 101 -32.62 -25.41 -14.28
C THR A 101 -32.03 -24.83 -15.57
N SER A 102 -31.97 -25.64 -16.63
CA SER A 102 -31.46 -25.21 -17.95
C SER A 102 -32.23 -24.03 -18.55
N THR A 103 -33.45 -23.78 -18.09
CA THR A 103 -34.29 -22.66 -18.52
C THR A 103 -34.09 -21.40 -17.67
N GLY A 104 -33.20 -21.44 -16.68
CA GLY A 104 -32.89 -20.32 -15.79
C GLY A 104 -33.88 -20.12 -14.64
N ALA A 105 -34.90 -20.98 -14.51
CA ALA A 105 -35.82 -20.91 -13.37
C ALA A 105 -35.07 -21.28 -12.07
N GLU A 106 -35.16 -20.41 -11.06
CA GLU A 106 -34.52 -20.57 -9.75
C GLU A 106 -35.51 -21.05 -8.68
N SER A 107 -35.03 -21.86 -7.74
CA SER A 107 -35.77 -22.26 -6.56
C SER A 107 -35.77 -21.19 -5.46
N GLY A 108 -36.55 -21.41 -4.40
CA GLY A 108 -36.44 -20.63 -3.18
C GLY A 108 -35.11 -20.85 -2.45
N TYR A 109 -34.68 -19.85 -1.68
CA TYR A 109 -33.46 -19.91 -0.85
C TYR A 109 -33.42 -21.13 0.05
N SER A 110 -32.27 -21.79 0.20
CA SER A 110 -31.97 -22.83 1.20
C SER A 110 -32.17 -22.33 2.64
N ASN A 111 -31.84 -23.17 3.64
CA ASN A 111 -31.59 -22.64 4.98
C ASN A 111 -30.46 -21.59 4.93
N GLN A 112 -30.55 -20.62 5.81
CA GLN A 112 -29.52 -19.61 5.97
C GLN A 112 -28.42 -20.13 6.89
N VAL A 113 -27.16 -19.88 6.51
CA VAL A 113 -26.01 -20.03 7.39
C VAL A 113 -25.34 -18.69 7.60
N SER A 114 -24.70 -18.49 8.75
CA SER A 114 -23.93 -17.28 9.01
C SER A 114 -22.55 -17.57 9.53
N THR A 115 -21.61 -16.67 9.25
CA THR A 115 -20.31 -16.67 9.90
C THR A 115 -19.79 -15.25 10.05
N THR A 116 -19.07 -15.00 11.13
CA THR A 116 -18.29 -13.79 11.33
C THR A 116 -16.90 -14.07 10.80
N THR A 117 -16.44 -13.27 9.85
CA THR A 117 -15.05 -13.33 9.39
C THR A 117 -14.12 -12.98 10.56
N ALA A 118 -12.92 -13.56 10.59
CA ALA A 118 -11.95 -13.24 11.62
C ALA A 118 -11.79 -11.71 11.71
N ALA A 119 -11.76 -11.17 12.93
CA ALA A 119 -11.45 -9.77 13.12
C ALA A 119 -10.10 -9.50 12.49
N ASP A 120 -9.98 -8.33 11.87
CA ASP A 120 -8.68 -7.86 11.43
C ASP A 120 -7.85 -7.57 12.68
N THR A 121 -7.01 -8.53 13.08
CA THR A 121 -6.12 -8.38 14.23
C THR A 121 -4.89 -7.56 13.89
N ARG A 122 -4.83 -6.90 12.72
CA ARG A 122 -3.89 -5.79 12.52
C ARG A 122 -4.19 -4.78 13.61
N THR A 123 -3.35 -4.74 14.62
CA THR A 123 -3.27 -3.56 15.48
C THR A 123 -3.04 -2.40 14.53
N LYS A 124 -4.04 -1.52 14.41
CA LYS A 124 -3.79 -0.15 14.01
C LYS A 124 -2.89 0.38 15.10
N THR A 125 -1.60 0.16 14.95
CA THR A 125 -0.58 0.78 15.77
C THR A 125 -0.76 2.25 15.50
N THR A 126 -1.46 2.95 16.39
CA THR A 126 -1.36 4.39 16.49
C THR A 126 0.06 4.62 16.98
N LEU A 127 1.02 4.50 16.04
CA LEU A 127 2.39 4.90 16.26
C LEU A 127 2.28 6.34 16.72
N THR A 128 2.77 6.61 17.93
CA THR A 128 3.16 7.95 18.31
C THR A 128 4.19 8.36 17.27
N VAL A 129 3.75 9.02 16.19
CA VAL A 129 4.65 9.59 15.19
C VAL A 129 5.62 10.45 15.98
N ASN A 130 6.91 10.12 15.90
CA ASN A 130 7.94 11.09 16.22
C ASN A 130 7.72 12.26 15.24
N PRO A 131 7.11 13.38 15.66
CA PRO A 131 6.38 14.25 14.74
C PRO A 131 7.28 15.16 13.88
N GLY A 132 8.52 14.76 13.64
CA GLY A 132 9.49 15.51 12.83
C GLY A 132 9.81 14.88 11.47
N TRP A 133 9.65 13.58 11.26
CA TRP A 133 10.14 12.96 10.02
C TRP A 133 9.20 13.17 8.84
N VAL A 134 9.72 13.79 7.77
CA VAL A 134 9.06 13.97 6.48
C VAL A 134 9.91 13.38 5.37
N ILE A 135 9.27 12.96 4.28
CA ILE A 135 9.98 12.65 3.03
C ILE A 135 10.38 13.98 2.42
N GLU A 136 11.67 14.19 2.24
CA GLU A 136 12.20 15.39 1.60
C GLU A 136 12.43 15.15 0.10
N ASP A 137 12.93 13.97 -0.29
CA ASP A 137 13.14 13.62 -1.70
C ASP A 137 13.12 12.11 -1.96
N THR A 138 13.05 11.72 -3.24
CA THR A 138 13.19 10.35 -3.73
C THR A 138 14.15 10.30 -4.92
N ALA A 139 15.21 9.50 -4.85
CA ALA A 139 16.23 9.37 -5.90
C ALA A 139 17.00 8.05 -5.73
N ASP A 140 17.75 7.62 -6.73
CA ASP A 140 18.68 6.49 -6.58
C ASP A 140 19.96 6.96 -5.89
N PHE A 141 19.98 6.91 -4.56
CA PHE A 141 21.08 7.46 -3.75
C PHE A 141 22.26 6.48 -3.66
N ASN A 142 22.10 5.20 -4.00
CA ASN A 142 23.19 4.22 -3.99
C ASN A 142 23.59 3.70 -5.38
N ALA A 143 23.02 4.27 -6.44
CA ALA A 143 23.27 3.92 -7.84
C ALA A 143 22.96 2.44 -8.18
N ASP A 144 21.97 1.84 -7.50
CA ASP A 144 21.58 0.44 -7.71
C ASP A 144 20.45 0.26 -8.75
N GLY A 145 20.04 1.36 -9.38
CA GLY A 145 18.97 1.45 -10.36
C GLY A 145 17.56 1.53 -9.77
N LYS A 146 17.41 1.66 -8.45
CA LYS A 146 16.10 1.77 -7.76
C LYS A 146 15.98 3.13 -7.08
N ILE A 147 14.75 3.56 -6.90
CA ILE A 147 14.46 4.83 -6.23
C ILE A 147 14.43 4.61 -4.72
N ASP A 148 15.30 5.30 -4.01
CA ASP A 148 15.39 5.38 -2.56
C ASP A 148 14.60 6.57 -2.00
N ILE A 149 14.47 6.66 -0.68
CA ILE A 149 13.73 7.73 0.01
C ILE A 149 14.67 8.48 0.95
N LEU A 150 14.74 9.80 0.81
CA LEU A 150 15.45 10.68 1.74
C LEU A 150 14.45 11.28 2.73
N TRP A 151 14.65 10.93 4.00
CA TRP A 151 13.89 11.44 5.14
C TRP A 151 14.64 12.59 5.81
N ARG A 152 13.90 13.59 6.27
CA ARG A 152 14.40 14.69 7.09
C ARG A 152 13.57 14.85 8.35
N ASN A 153 14.22 15.00 9.49
CA ASN A 153 13.57 15.38 10.74
C ASN A 153 13.46 16.90 10.83
N THR A 154 12.26 17.44 10.71
CA THR A 154 11.98 18.88 10.74
C THR A 154 12.17 19.52 12.11
N THR A 155 12.44 18.73 13.15
CA THR A 155 12.68 19.21 14.52
C THR A 155 14.17 19.18 14.88
N THR A 156 14.91 18.17 14.43
CA THR A 156 16.34 17.98 14.77
C THR A 156 17.29 18.30 13.62
N GLY A 157 16.80 18.31 12.37
CA GLY A 157 17.61 18.49 11.17
C GLY A 157 18.35 17.23 10.71
N GLU A 158 18.15 16.10 11.38
CA GLU A 158 18.70 14.80 10.99
C GLU A 158 18.16 14.37 9.62
N ASN A 159 19.01 13.73 8.82
CA ASN A 159 18.64 13.24 7.48
C ASN A 159 19.04 11.77 7.37
N VAL A 160 18.21 10.95 6.72
CA VAL A 160 18.46 9.51 6.55
C VAL A 160 17.99 9.09 5.18
N VAL A 161 18.82 8.36 4.44
CA VAL A 161 18.42 7.69 3.20
C VAL A 161 17.94 6.28 3.53
N TRP A 162 16.81 5.89 2.96
CA TRP A 162 16.28 4.53 2.98
C TRP A 162 16.44 3.91 1.60
N TYR A 163 17.18 2.81 1.53
CA TYR A 163 17.36 2.06 0.30
C TYR A 163 16.16 1.18 0.03
N MET A 164 15.51 1.33 -1.12
CA MET A 164 14.22 0.70 -1.39
C MET A 164 14.24 -0.24 -2.59
N ASN A 165 13.46 -1.31 -2.52
CA ASN A 165 13.11 -2.17 -3.65
C ASN A 165 11.59 -2.26 -3.78
N GLY A 166 11.02 -1.31 -4.54
CA GLY A 166 9.57 -1.12 -4.56
C GLY A 166 9.06 -0.72 -3.18
N ALA A 167 8.26 -1.58 -2.54
CA ALA A 167 7.76 -1.34 -1.18
C ALA A 167 8.68 -1.90 -0.07
N GLU A 168 9.72 -2.64 -0.42
CA GLU A 168 10.64 -3.28 0.54
C GLU A 168 11.77 -2.33 0.94
N LEU A 169 12.03 -2.19 2.24
CA LEU A 169 13.21 -1.49 2.78
C LEU A 169 14.40 -2.46 2.82
N LEU A 170 15.44 -2.18 2.06
CA LEU A 170 16.66 -2.98 2.02
C LEU A 170 17.66 -2.58 3.12
N GLY A 171 17.67 -1.30 3.51
CA GLY A 171 18.58 -0.76 4.50
C GLY A 171 18.44 0.75 4.64
N SER A 172 19.27 1.36 5.47
CA SER A 172 19.28 2.80 5.65
C SER A 172 20.63 3.29 6.09
N ASP A 173 21.03 4.48 5.64
CA ASP A 173 22.23 5.17 6.12
C ASP A 173 21.93 6.62 6.49
N PRO A 174 22.57 7.15 7.55
CA PRO A 174 22.46 8.55 7.90
C PRO A 174 23.11 9.43 6.83
N LEU A 175 22.41 10.50 6.47
CA LEU A 175 22.98 11.62 5.74
C LEU A 175 23.36 12.71 6.74
N ILE A 176 24.28 13.60 6.37
CA ILE A 176 24.72 14.71 7.22
C ILE A 176 23.54 15.50 7.81
N THR A 177 23.57 15.73 9.13
CA THR A 177 22.58 16.52 9.85
C THR A 177 22.72 18.01 9.52
N VAL A 178 21.61 18.66 9.17
CA VAL A 178 21.53 20.12 8.96
C VAL A 178 20.65 20.72 10.03
N THR A 179 21.28 21.15 11.12
CA THR A 179 20.61 21.65 12.32
C THR A 179 19.90 22.99 12.11
N ASP A 180 20.32 23.80 11.14
CA ASP A 180 19.54 24.96 10.71
C ASP A 180 18.34 24.51 9.86
N LEU A 181 17.17 24.49 10.49
CA LEU A 181 15.92 23.99 9.93
C LEU A 181 15.37 24.85 8.78
N ASN A 182 15.91 26.06 8.57
CA ASN A 182 15.56 26.91 7.44
C ASN A 182 16.10 26.39 6.12
N TRP A 183 17.17 25.58 6.16
CA TRP A 183 17.64 24.87 4.97
C TRP A 183 16.68 23.73 4.64
N LYS A 184 16.18 23.78 3.41
CA LYS A 184 15.34 22.76 2.76
C LYS A 184 16.04 22.23 1.53
N MET A 185 15.90 20.95 1.26
CA MET A 185 16.28 20.43 -0.05
C MET A 185 15.21 20.85 -1.03
N VAL A 186 15.62 21.48 -2.12
CA VAL A 186 14.68 22.05 -3.10
C VAL A 186 14.82 21.43 -4.48
N ALA A 187 15.94 20.77 -4.76
CA ALA A 187 16.12 19.96 -5.95
C ALA A 187 17.29 18.99 -5.78
N LYS A 188 17.45 18.14 -6.79
CA LYS A 188 18.58 17.24 -6.98
C LYS A 188 19.02 17.27 -8.44
N GLY A 189 20.22 16.78 -8.71
CA GLY A 189 20.77 16.63 -10.06
C GLY A 189 22.26 16.37 -10.00
N ASP A 190 22.84 15.82 -11.05
CA ASP A 190 24.31 15.74 -11.21
C ASP A 190 24.89 17.13 -11.56
N PHE A 191 25.20 17.93 -10.54
CA PHE A 191 25.66 19.32 -10.71
C PHE A 191 27.16 19.41 -10.98
N ASN A 192 27.93 18.37 -10.65
CA ASN A 192 29.38 18.29 -10.88
C ASN A 192 29.78 17.40 -12.07
N SER A 193 28.82 16.77 -12.76
CA SER A 193 29.02 15.87 -13.91
C SER A 193 29.79 14.60 -13.59
N ASP A 194 29.64 14.04 -12.37
CA ASP A 194 30.27 12.78 -11.96
C ASP A 194 29.38 11.54 -12.14
N GLY A 195 28.15 11.74 -12.63
CA GLY A 195 27.16 10.70 -12.85
C GLY A 195 26.36 10.32 -11.60
N LYS A 196 26.53 11.04 -10.48
CA LYS A 196 25.83 10.79 -9.21
C LYS A 196 24.90 11.96 -8.88
N PRO A 197 23.77 11.72 -8.19
CA PRO A 197 22.85 12.78 -7.83
C PRO A 197 23.38 13.62 -6.67
N ASP A 198 23.56 14.91 -6.91
CA ASP A 198 23.86 15.93 -5.90
C ASP A 198 22.58 16.57 -5.33
N ILE A 199 22.70 17.32 -4.23
CA ILE A 199 21.57 17.93 -3.52
C ILE A 199 21.65 19.46 -3.58
N LEU A 200 20.60 20.11 -4.07
CA LEU A 200 20.44 21.58 -3.99
C LEU A 200 19.63 21.95 -2.75
N TRP A 201 20.27 22.69 -1.85
CA TRP A 201 19.68 23.25 -0.65
C TRP A 201 19.36 24.74 -0.84
N ARG A 202 18.22 25.17 -0.28
CA ARG A 202 17.85 26.58 -0.16
C ARG A 202 17.47 26.92 1.27
N ASN A 203 18.01 28.02 1.78
CA ASN A 203 17.61 28.57 3.07
C ASN A 203 16.37 29.46 2.90
N LYS A 204 15.25 29.03 3.47
CA LYS A 204 13.95 29.71 3.34
C LYS A 204 13.81 30.99 4.18
N SER A 205 14.81 31.33 5.00
CA SER A 205 14.79 32.58 5.79
C SER A 205 15.56 33.73 5.14
N ASN A 206 16.58 33.44 4.31
CA ASN A 206 17.45 34.46 3.71
C ASN A 206 17.73 34.27 2.21
N GLY A 207 17.23 33.20 1.59
CA GLY A 207 17.35 32.97 0.15
C GLY A 207 18.71 32.43 -0.31
N ALA A 208 19.62 32.09 0.61
CA ALA A 208 20.90 31.47 0.26
C ALA A 208 20.70 30.07 -0.35
N ASN A 209 21.58 29.71 -1.28
CA ASN A 209 21.53 28.45 -2.03
C ASN A 209 22.89 27.77 -2.01
N VAL A 210 22.91 26.44 -1.83
CA VAL A 210 24.14 25.66 -1.88
C VAL A 210 23.87 24.30 -2.51
N VAL A 211 24.73 23.89 -3.42
CA VAL A 211 24.78 22.53 -3.93
C VAL A 211 25.76 21.74 -3.09
N TRP A 212 25.36 20.55 -2.66
CA TRP A 212 26.24 19.57 -2.06
C TRP A 212 26.57 18.49 -3.06
N TYR A 213 27.86 18.30 -3.30
CA TYR A 213 28.34 17.22 -4.14
C TYR A 213 28.35 15.93 -3.35
N MET A 214 27.74 14.88 -3.89
CA MET A 214 27.42 13.66 -3.16
C MET A 214 28.05 12.43 -3.81
N ASP A 215 28.64 11.57 -2.99
CA ASP A 215 28.93 10.17 -3.32
C ASP A 215 28.08 9.27 -2.43
N GLY A 216 26.88 8.95 -2.93
CA GLY A 216 25.82 8.36 -2.16
C GLY A 216 25.42 9.19 -0.95
N VAL A 217 25.61 8.67 0.26
CA VAL A 217 25.31 9.41 1.51
C VAL A 217 26.47 10.28 2.01
N GLU A 218 27.63 10.24 1.35
CA GLU A 218 28.79 11.05 1.71
C GLU A 218 28.81 12.37 0.94
N ARG A 219 28.90 13.50 1.65
CA ARG A 219 29.11 14.81 1.01
C ARG A 219 30.60 14.99 0.72
N ILE A 220 30.99 14.84 -0.54
CA ILE A 220 32.37 14.97 -1.02
C ILE A 220 32.79 16.42 -1.32
N GLY A 221 31.83 17.34 -1.44
CA GLY A 221 32.11 18.75 -1.71
C GLY A 221 30.87 19.64 -1.65
N MET A 222 31.04 20.92 -1.99
CA MET A 222 29.92 21.86 -2.14
C MET A 222 30.26 23.01 -3.08
N ALA A 223 29.22 23.63 -3.64
CA ALA A 223 29.30 24.89 -4.36
C ALA A 223 28.22 25.86 -3.87
N ASN A 224 28.59 27.13 -3.69
CA ASN A 224 27.62 28.17 -3.42
C ASN A 224 26.95 28.57 -4.73
N VAL A 225 25.62 28.69 -4.69
CA VAL A 225 24.83 29.27 -5.79
C VAL A 225 24.40 30.66 -5.34
N ASP A 226 24.34 31.60 -6.27
CA ASP A 226 23.95 32.97 -5.96
C ASP A 226 22.63 32.99 -5.16
N PRO A 227 22.56 33.79 -4.08
CA PRO A 227 21.36 33.87 -3.29
C PRO A 227 20.23 34.48 -4.11
N VAL A 228 19.01 33.99 -3.89
CA VAL A 228 17.79 34.61 -4.41
C VAL A 228 17.03 35.17 -3.21
N PRO A 229 17.22 36.47 -2.87
CA PRO A 229 16.66 37.06 -1.65
C PRO A 229 15.12 37.14 -1.67
N ASP A 230 14.53 37.15 -2.87
CA ASP A 230 13.08 37.05 -3.01
C ASP A 230 12.63 35.61 -2.64
N LEU A 231 12.06 35.49 -1.45
CA LEU A 231 11.61 34.23 -0.88
C LEU A 231 10.34 33.68 -1.54
N THR A 232 9.69 34.46 -2.43
CA THR A 232 8.52 34.01 -3.18
C THR A 232 8.89 33.10 -4.37
N TRP A 233 10.12 33.21 -4.85
CA TRP A 233 10.64 32.33 -5.90
C TRP A 233 10.81 30.92 -5.36
N SER A 234 10.78 29.89 -6.21
CA SER A 234 10.98 28.50 -5.80
C SER A 234 11.64 27.74 -6.91
N VAL A 235 12.57 26.83 -6.62
CA VAL A 235 13.08 25.94 -7.66
C VAL A 235 11.93 25.06 -8.14
N VAL A 236 11.67 25.06 -9.44
CA VAL A 236 10.63 24.25 -10.08
C VAL A 236 11.20 23.09 -10.92
N GLY A 237 12.52 23.10 -11.16
CA GLY A 237 13.18 22.00 -11.84
C GLY A 237 14.67 22.18 -11.98
N THR A 238 15.32 21.08 -12.34
CA THR A 238 16.73 21.00 -12.72
C THR A 238 16.82 20.24 -14.05
N GLY A 239 17.77 20.61 -14.89
CA GLY A 239 17.99 19.97 -16.18
C GLY A 239 18.88 20.80 -17.08
N ASP A 240 19.36 20.23 -18.18
CA ASP A 240 20.11 20.97 -19.19
C ASP A 240 19.14 21.75 -20.08
N PHE A 241 18.82 22.98 -19.69
CA PHE A 241 17.85 23.81 -20.41
C PHE A 241 18.49 24.58 -21.57
N ASN A 242 19.82 24.74 -21.55
CA ASN A 242 20.56 25.52 -22.55
C ASN A 242 21.33 24.65 -23.57
N GLY A 243 21.46 23.34 -23.33
CA GLY A 243 22.09 22.36 -24.22
C GLY A 243 23.61 22.27 -24.11
N ASP A 244 24.22 22.75 -23.02
CA ASP A 244 25.68 22.72 -22.81
C ASP A 244 26.18 21.45 -22.10
N GLY A 245 25.27 20.53 -21.77
CA GLY A 245 25.57 19.28 -21.08
C GLY A 245 25.74 19.43 -19.57
N LYS A 246 25.40 20.58 -18.99
CA LYS A 246 25.40 20.81 -17.54
C LYS A 246 23.99 21.02 -17.03
N ILE A 247 23.77 20.71 -15.75
CA ILE A 247 22.48 20.93 -15.11
C ILE A 247 22.31 22.41 -14.77
N ASP A 248 21.25 23.00 -15.30
CA ASP A 248 20.72 24.31 -14.94
C ASP A 248 19.66 24.18 -13.82
N ILE A 249 19.40 25.30 -13.13
CA ILE A 249 18.36 25.44 -12.12
C ILE A 249 17.25 26.35 -12.66
N LEU A 250 16.02 25.84 -12.73
CA LEU A 250 14.84 26.62 -13.09
C LEU A 250 14.10 27.07 -11.83
N TRP A 251 13.86 28.38 -11.75
CA TRP A 251 13.13 29.04 -10.66
C TRP A 251 11.70 29.43 -11.04
#